data_AF-A0AAY5L0R3-F1
#
_entry.id   AF-A0AAY5L0R3-F1
#
_cell.length_a   1.000
_cell.length_b   1.000
_cell.length_c   1.000
_cell.angle_alpha   90.00
_cell.angle_beta   90.00
_cell.angle_gamma   90.00
#
_symmetry.space_group_name_H-M   'P 1'
#
loop_
_entity.id
_entity.type
_entity.pdbx_description
1 polymer ?
#
loop_
_entity_poly.entity_id
_entity_poly.type
_entity_poly.pdbx_seq_one_letter_code
_entity_poly.pdbx_strand_id
1 'polypeptide(L)'
;MPHRVLAADISRTTVKRRLRESGLHGQVAARKPLLRRGNKQKRFVRAKKHKAGSTCLVSTMKHGGGVMVWGCFAGDTVGDLFKIKGILNQHGYHSILQRHTIPSSLHLVGPSFIFQQDNDPKHTSRLCKGYLTKKESDGVLRQMTWPPQSPDLNPIKMVWGELDRRVKAKGPTSAKHLWELLQDCWKTISGDYLLKLIKRMPRVCKAVIRAKGGYFEETRT
;
A
#
# COMPACT_ATOMS: atom_id res chain seq x y z
N MET A 1 -5.06 -1.78 -7.46
CA MET A 1 -3.89 -0.88 -7.25
C MET A 1 -3.08 -1.34 -6.07
N PRO A 2 -1.76 -1.09 -6.05
CA PRO A 2 -1.00 -1.15 -4.81
C PRO A 2 -1.45 -0.08 -3.82
N HIS A 3 -1.58 -0.44 -2.55
CA HIS A 3 -1.85 0.45 -1.42
C HIS A 3 -0.83 0.19 -0.32
N ARG A 4 -0.35 1.24 0.33
CA ARG A 4 0.60 1.12 1.45
C ARG A 4 -0.14 1.36 2.75
N VAL A 5 -0.24 0.32 3.57
CA VAL A 5 -0.79 0.43 4.92
C VAL A 5 0.35 0.67 5.91
N LEU A 6 0.26 1.77 6.65
CA LEU A 6 1.20 2.09 7.72
C LEU A 6 0.67 1.52 9.04
N ALA A 7 1.56 0.90 9.83
CA ALA A 7 1.25 0.66 11.24
C ALA A 7 0.93 1.99 11.90
N ALA A 8 0.01 2.00 12.87
CA ALA A 8 -0.35 3.20 13.62
C ALA A 8 0.91 3.98 14.05
N ASP A 9 0.83 5.31 14.09
CA ASP A 9 1.88 6.14 14.68
C ASP A 9 2.00 5.75 16.15
N ILE A 10 2.85 4.77 16.44
CA ILE A 10 3.17 4.39 17.81
C ILE A 10 3.86 5.60 18.39
N SER A 11 3.18 6.27 19.33
CA SER A 11 3.71 7.43 20.03
C SER A 11 5.15 7.15 20.46
N ARG A 12 6.05 8.10 20.20
CA ARG A 12 7.45 8.04 20.63
C ARG A 12 7.56 7.69 22.11
N THR A 13 6.57 8.10 22.90
CA THR A 13 6.45 7.81 24.33
C THR A 13 6.21 6.32 24.59
N THR A 14 5.31 5.68 23.84
CA THR A 14 5.02 4.23 23.95
C THR A 14 6.22 3.39 23.55
N VAL A 15 6.93 3.76 22.48
CA VAL A 15 8.18 3.10 22.07
C VAL A 15 9.25 3.27 23.15
N LYS A 16 9.45 4.49 23.67
CA LYS A 16 10.42 4.77 24.74
C LYS A 16 10.11 3.99 26.03
N ARG A 17 8.83 3.86 26.40
CA ARG A 17 8.40 3.12 27.61
C ARG A 17 8.74 1.64 27.49
N ARG A 18 8.35 1.00 26.37
CA ARG A 18 8.65 -0.41 26.10
C ARG A 18 10.15 -0.70 26.05
N LEU A 19 10.93 0.22 25.47
CA LEU A 19 12.40 0.09 25.45
C LEU A 19 13.02 0.20 26.85
N ARG A 20 12.51 1.10 27.71
CA ARG A 20 12.96 1.20 29.11
C ARG A 20 12.60 -0.03 29.94
N GLU A 21 11.40 -0.59 29.75
CA GLU A 21 10.98 -1.86 30.37
C GLU A 21 11.89 -3.03 29.96
N SER A 22 12.48 -2.98 28.77
CA SER A 22 13.47 -3.97 28.28
C SER A 22 14.93 -3.58 28.57
N GLY A 23 15.19 -2.64 29.48
CA GLY A 23 16.55 -2.25 29.89
C GLY A 23 17.34 -1.42 28.86
N LEU A 24 16.69 -0.95 27.79
CA LEU A 24 17.32 -0.16 26.73
C LEU A 24 17.14 1.34 27.01
N HIS A 25 18.19 1.97 27.54
CA HIS A 25 18.22 3.40 27.82
C HIS A 25 18.94 4.17 26.70
N GLY A 26 18.22 5.05 26.00
CA GLY A 26 18.80 5.91 24.96
C GLY A 26 19.42 7.19 25.54
N GLN A 27 20.69 7.43 25.26
CA GLN A 27 21.34 8.74 25.45
C GLN A 27 21.54 9.42 24.08
N VAL A 28 21.27 10.73 24.00
CA VAL A 28 21.49 11.54 22.78
C VAL A 28 22.53 12.61 23.08
N ALA A 29 23.58 12.69 22.26
CA ALA A 29 24.55 13.79 22.33
C ALA A 29 23.90 15.10 21.87
N ALA A 30 24.00 16.13 22.71
CA ALA A 30 23.50 17.48 22.43
C ALA A 30 24.34 18.16 21.33
N ARG A 31 23.89 18.01 20.07
CA ARG A 31 24.44 18.62 18.82
C ARG A 31 25.91 18.26 18.51
N LYS A 32 26.19 17.92 17.24
CA LYS A 32 27.56 17.61 16.78
C LYS A 32 28.37 18.91 16.60
N PRO A 33 29.48 19.12 17.32
CA PRO A 33 30.36 20.26 17.07
C PRO A 33 31.08 20.12 15.73
N LEU A 34 31.37 21.24 15.07
CA LEU A 34 32.23 21.29 13.89
C LEU A 34 33.63 20.76 14.26
N LEU A 35 34.03 19.65 13.65
CA LEU A 35 35.28 18.97 13.99
C LEU A 35 36.48 19.67 13.35
N ARG A 36 37.41 20.15 14.19
CA ARG A 36 38.73 20.68 13.76
C ARG A 36 39.54 19.61 13.01
N ARG A 37 40.44 20.04 12.12
CA ARG A 37 41.21 19.17 11.20
C ARG A 37 41.98 18.05 11.92
N GLY A 38 42.60 18.33 13.07
CA GLY A 38 43.27 17.33 13.90
C GLY A 38 42.34 16.23 14.45
N ASN A 39 41.08 16.58 14.76
CA ASN A 39 40.08 15.61 15.23
C ASN A 39 39.55 14.73 14.10
N LYS A 40 39.52 15.26 12.85
CA LYS A 40 39.21 14.46 11.66
C LYS A 40 40.27 13.38 11.43
N GLN A 41 41.56 13.72 11.57
CA GLN A 41 42.66 12.76 11.38
C GLN A 41 42.64 11.65 12.45
N LYS A 42 42.46 12.00 13.73
CA LYS A 42 42.34 11.00 14.81
C LYS A 42 41.15 10.05 14.60
N ARG A 43 40.02 10.58 14.10
CA ARG A 43 38.84 9.78 13.73
C ARG A 43 39.10 8.86 12.54
N PHE A 44 39.81 9.33 11.51
CA PHE A 44 40.15 8.54 10.34
C PHE A 44 41.05 7.34 10.70
N VAL A 45 42.07 7.58 11.53
CA VAL A 45 42.96 6.53 12.04
C VAL A 45 42.18 5.49 12.86
N ARG A 46 41.27 5.94 13.75
CA ARG A 46 40.41 5.02 14.52
C ARG A 46 39.45 4.22 13.64
N ALA A 47 38.86 4.85 12.62
CA ALA A 47 37.96 4.17 11.68
C ALA A 47 38.69 3.12 10.82
N LYS A 48 39.94 3.38 10.41
CA LYS A 48 40.79 2.38 9.73
C LYS A 48 41.12 1.20 10.64
N LYS A 49 41.37 1.45 11.94
CA LYS A 49 41.72 0.41 12.93
C LYS A 49 40.56 -0.54 13.26
N HIS A 50 39.31 -0.12 13.05
CA HIS A 50 38.10 -0.92 13.34
C HIS A 50 37.29 -1.27 12.09
N LYS A 51 37.94 -1.34 10.91
CA LYS A 51 37.27 -1.59 9.63
C LYS A 51 36.75 -3.03 9.44
N ALA A 52 36.99 -3.93 10.40
CA ALA A 52 36.48 -5.29 10.40
C ALA A 52 35.89 -5.64 11.77
N GLY A 53 34.57 -5.88 11.80
CA GLY A 53 33.83 -6.26 12.99
C GLY A 53 32.34 -6.04 12.78
N SER A 54 31.66 -7.05 12.22
CA SER A 54 30.22 -7.09 11.95
C SER A 54 29.34 -7.09 13.22
N THR A 55 29.85 -6.61 14.35
CA THR A 55 29.21 -6.62 15.67
C THR A 55 28.61 -5.27 16.08
N CYS A 56 28.64 -4.24 15.22
CA CYS A 56 28.20 -2.89 15.58
C CYS A 56 27.18 -2.27 14.60
N LEU A 57 26.33 -3.10 14.00
CA LEU A 57 25.15 -2.63 13.24
C LEU A 57 23.88 -3.06 13.98
N VAL A 58 23.39 -2.19 14.85
CA VAL A 58 21.99 -2.25 15.28
C VAL A 58 21.17 -1.46 14.27
N SER A 59 20.26 -2.12 13.58
CA SER A 59 19.33 -1.51 12.64
C SER A 59 18.47 -0.47 13.37
N THR A 60 18.64 0.80 13.02
CA THR A 60 17.73 1.86 13.49
C THR A 60 16.56 1.96 12.52
N MET A 61 15.40 1.43 12.92
CA MET A 61 14.15 1.60 12.18
C MET A 61 13.74 3.07 12.23
N LYS A 62 13.90 3.78 11.12
CA LYS A 62 13.48 5.19 10.99
C LYS A 62 11.98 5.38 10.79
N HIS A 63 11.19 4.32 10.58
CA HIS A 63 9.73 4.39 10.43
C HIS A 63 9.12 3.08 10.95
N GLY A 64 7.96 3.15 11.61
CA GLY A 64 7.15 1.94 11.87
C GLY A 64 6.93 1.21 10.54
N GLY A 65 7.32 -0.06 10.46
CA GLY A 65 7.28 -0.83 9.21
C GLY A 65 5.89 -0.83 8.59
N GLY A 66 5.78 -0.36 7.35
CA GLY A 66 4.55 -0.44 6.56
C GLY A 66 4.53 -1.70 5.70
N VAL A 67 3.34 -2.19 5.35
CA VAL A 67 3.16 -3.29 4.41
C VAL A 67 2.53 -2.74 3.14
N MET A 68 3.11 -3.05 1.98
CA MET A 68 2.52 -2.76 0.69
C MET A 68 1.69 -3.95 0.24
N VAL A 69 0.47 -3.71 -0.18
CA VAL A 69 -0.48 -4.74 -0.61
C VAL A 69 -1.10 -4.37 -1.96
N TRP A 70 -1.55 -5.37 -2.70
CA TRP A 70 -2.45 -5.23 -3.83
C TRP A 70 -3.74 -5.98 -3.50
N GLY A 71 -4.89 -5.51 -4.00
CA GLY A 71 -6.11 -6.30 -3.98
C GLY A 71 -7.15 -5.80 -4.96
N CYS A 72 -8.24 -6.56 -5.06
CA CYS A 72 -9.40 -6.29 -5.90
C CYS A 72 -10.71 -6.65 -5.18
N PHE A 73 -11.84 -6.15 -5.66
CA PHE A 73 -13.16 -6.57 -5.21
C PHE A 73 -14.13 -6.45 -6.39
N ALA A 74 -15.24 -7.19 -6.34
CA ALA A 74 -16.34 -7.05 -7.29
C ALA A 74 -17.67 -7.38 -6.59
N GLY A 75 -18.72 -6.64 -6.94
CA GLY A 75 -20.03 -6.82 -6.30
C GLY A 75 -19.95 -6.64 -4.78
N ASP A 76 -20.39 -7.66 -4.06
CA ASP A 76 -20.44 -7.74 -2.61
C ASP A 76 -19.24 -8.48 -2.00
N THR A 77 -18.24 -8.83 -2.81
CA THR A 77 -17.18 -9.74 -2.37
C THR A 77 -15.79 -9.18 -2.66
N VAL A 78 -14.88 -9.29 -1.69
CA VAL A 78 -13.46 -9.00 -1.89
C VAL A 78 -12.77 -10.15 -2.61
N GLY A 79 -11.84 -9.82 -3.50
CA GLY A 79 -10.94 -10.77 -4.12
C GLY A 79 -9.65 -10.96 -3.33
N ASP A 80 -8.61 -11.33 -4.05
CA ASP A 80 -7.28 -11.57 -3.48
C ASP A 80 -6.73 -10.32 -2.80
N LEU A 81 -6.07 -10.51 -1.65
CA LEU A 81 -5.15 -9.55 -1.05
C LEU A 81 -3.73 -10.10 -1.09
N PHE A 82 -2.86 -9.45 -1.85
CA PHE A 82 -1.49 -9.89 -2.08
C PHE A 82 -0.48 -8.95 -1.41
N LYS A 83 0.41 -9.51 -0.58
CA LYS A 83 1.52 -8.78 0.03
C LYS A 83 2.66 -8.57 -0.97
N ILE A 84 2.97 -7.32 -1.26
CA ILE A 84 4.09 -6.93 -2.11
C ILE A 84 5.36 -6.89 -1.26
N LYS A 85 6.40 -7.62 -1.70
CA LYS A 85 7.74 -7.56 -1.12
C LYS A 85 8.59 -6.56 -1.90
N GLY A 86 9.13 -5.55 -1.21
CA GLY A 86 9.97 -4.53 -1.83
C GLY A 86 9.19 -3.54 -2.69
N ILE A 87 9.83 -3.01 -3.73
CA ILE A 87 9.24 -2.04 -4.65
C ILE A 87 8.53 -2.78 -5.78
N LEU A 88 7.26 -2.48 -6.01
CA LEU A 88 6.51 -3.05 -7.14
C LEU A 88 6.95 -2.41 -8.46
N ASN A 89 7.58 -3.22 -9.32
CA ASN A 89 7.91 -2.84 -10.71
C ASN A 89 6.93 -3.48 -11.70
N GLN A 90 7.15 -3.26 -13.01
CA GLN A 90 6.29 -3.81 -14.07
C GLN A 90 6.24 -5.34 -14.10
N HIS A 91 7.35 -6.03 -13.80
CA HIS A 91 7.38 -7.51 -13.81
C HIS A 91 6.62 -8.06 -12.60
N GLY A 92 6.77 -7.43 -11.44
CA GLY A 92 5.98 -7.74 -10.26
C GLY A 92 4.49 -7.51 -10.51
N TYR A 93 4.12 -6.42 -11.18
CA TYR A 93 2.73 -6.16 -11.52
C TYR A 93 2.17 -7.16 -12.53
N HIS A 94 2.93 -7.48 -13.59
CA HIS A 94 2.55 -8.53 -14.53
C HIS A 94 2.32 -9.88 -13.83
N SER A 95 3.19 -10.24 -12.88
CA SER A 95 3.00 -11.45 -12.06
C SER A 95 1.73 -11.38 -11.20
N ILE A 96 1.36 -10.20 -10.68
CA ILE A 96 0.11 -10.01 -9.95
C ILE A 96 -1.09 -10.20 -10.89
N LEU A 97 -1.03 -9.66 -12.11
CA LEU A 97 -2.08 -9.86 -13.10
C LEU A 97 -2.33 -11.34 -13.35
N GLN A 98 -1.26 -12.09 -13.61
CA GLN A 98 -1.32 -13.52 -13.93
C GLN A 98 -1.82 -14.40 -12.77
N ARG A 99 -1.36 -14.13 -11.54
CA ARG A 99 -1.57 -15.03 -10.40
C ARG A 99 -2.74 -14.64 -9.50
N HIS A 100 -3.12 -13.37 -9.49
CA HIS A 100 -4.11 -12.84 -8.57
C HIS A 100 -5.24 -12.14 -9.31
N THR A 101 -4.94 -11.18 -10.19
CA THR A 101 -5.99 -10.35 -10.80
C THR A 101 -6.93 -11.15 -11.69
N ILE A 102 -6.41 -11.89 -12.67
CA ILE A 102 -7.25 -12.65 -13.60
C ILE A 102 -7.98 -13.80 -12.88
N PRO A 103 -7.31 -14.68 -12.12
CA PRO A 103 -8.00 -15.78 -11.44
C PRO A 103 -9.07 -15.30 -10.46
N SER A 104 -8.75 -14.29 -9.64
CA SER A 104 -9.71 -13.75 -8.66
C SER A 104 -10.91 -13.10 -9.35
N SER A 105 -10.70 -12.35 -10.44
CA SER A 105 -11.81 -11.71 -11.17
C SER A 105 -12.71 -12.74 -11.88
N LEU A 106 -12.13 -13.80 -12.46
CA LEU A 106 -12.89 -14.89 -13.05
C LEU A 106 -13.74 -15.63 -12.00
N HIS A 107 -13.20 -15.83 -10.80
CA HIS A 107 -13.95 -16.43 -9.70
C HIS A 107 -15.11 -15.54 -9.21
N LEU A 108 -14.88 -14.23 -9.09
CA LEU A 108 -15.85 -13.29 -8.56
C LEU A 108 -16.96 -12.91 -9.56
N VAL A 109 -16.62 -12.77 -10.84
CA VAL A 109 -17.51 -12.17 -11.85
C VAL A 109 -17.79 -13.13 -13.01
N GLY A 110 -16.87 -14.05 -13.30
CA GLY A 110 -16.91 -14.87 -14.49
C GLY A 110 -16.17 -14.25 -15.69
N PRO A 111 -16.22 -14.91 -16.86
CA PRO A 111 -15.54 -14.45 -18.07
C PRO A 111 -16.11 -13.12 -18.59
N SER A 112 -15.30 -12.41 -19.38
CA SER A 112 -15.66 -11.11 -19.99
C SER A 112 -15.97 -10.00 -18.97
N PHE A 113 -15.44 -10.12 -17.75
CA PHE A 113 -15.54 -9.11 -16.71
C PHE A 113 -14.89 -7.79 -17.16
N ILE A 114 -15.40 -6.67 -16.66
CA ILE A 114 -14.82 -5.35 -16.91
C ILE A 114 -13.67 -5.13 -15.93
N PHE A 115 -12.46 -4.94 -16.45
CA PHE A 115 -11.27 -4.71 -15.66
C PHE A 115 -10.96 -3.22 -15.52
N GLN A 116 -10.95 -2.73 -14.28
CA GLN A 116 -10.57 -1.37 -13.91
C GLN A 116 -9.16 -1.34 -13.29
N GLN A 117 -8.30 -0.47 -13.81
CA GLN A 117 -7.02 -0.07 -13.20
C GLN A 117 -6.72 1.42 -13.47
N ASP A 118 -5.69 1.97 -12.84
CA ASP A 118 -5.22 3.35 -13.04
C ASP A 118 -4.02 3.36 -13.98
N ASN A 119 -3.66 4.57 -14.37
CA ASN A 119 -2.60 4.83 -15.33
C ASN A 119 -1.22 4.93 -14.67
N ASP A 120 -0.98 4.21 -13.57
CA ASP A 120 0.36 4.14 -12.98
C ASP A 120 1.36 3.58 -14.01
N PRO A 121 2.57 4.17 -14.16
CA PRO A 121 3.52 3.78 -15.20
C PRO A 121 3.76 2.26 -15.33
N LYS A 122 3.76 1.53 -14.21
CA LYS A 122 3.96 0.06 -14.23
C LYS A 122 2.74 -0.69 -14.78
N HIS A 123 1.53 -0.19 -14.54
CA HIS A 123 0.28 -0.74 -15.10
C HIS A 123 0.16 -0.45 -16.60
N THR A 124 0.69 0.69 -17.03
CA THR A 124 0.69 1.10 -18.44
C THR A 124 1.93 0.65 -19.23
N SER A 125 2.82 -0.12 -18.61
CA SER A 125 4.00 -0.68 -19.29
C SER A 125 3.61 -1.52 -20.50
N ARG A 126 4.48 -1.58 -21.53
CA ARG A 126 4.25 -2.41 -22.73
C ARG A 126 3.96 -3.86 -22.37
N LEU A 127 4.67 -4.40 -21.38
CA LEU A 127 4.49 -5.75 -20.85
C LEU A 127 3.07 -5.98 -20.34
N CYS A 128 2.58 -5.10 -19.45
CA CYS A 128 1.27 -5.29 -18.82
C CYS A 128 0.13 -4.99 -19.78
N LYS A 129 0.27 -3.95 -20.62
CA LYS A 129 -0.70 -3.65 -21.69
C LYS A 129 -0.81 -4.81 -22.68
N GLY A 130 0.31 -5.33 -23.17
CA GLY A 130 0.31 -6.46 -24.12
C GLY A 130 -0.37 -7.70 -23.54
N TYR A 131 -0.10 -8.01 -22.26
CA TYR A 131 -0.78 -9.10 -21.57
C TYR A 131 -2.29 -8.89 -21.46
N LEU A 132 -2.74 -7.71 -21.05
CA LEU A 132 -4.18 -7.41 -20.91
C LEU A 132 -4.90 -7.36 -22.26
N THR A 133 -4.28 -6.79 -23.30
CA THR A 133 -4.82 -6.79 -24.66
C THR A 133 -4.97 -8.21 -25.20
N LYS A 134 -4.01 -9.11 -24.92
CA LYS A 134 -4.15 -10.53 -25.28
C LYS A 134 -5.33 -11.16 -24.56
N LYS A 135 -5.46 -10.93 -23.24
CA LYS A 135 -6.61 -11.44 -22.46
C LYS A 135 -7.95 -10.90 -22.92
N GLU A 136 -7.99 -9.65 -23.38
CA GLU A 136 -9.18 -9.06 -23.98
C GLU A 136 -9.54 -9.70 -25.32
N SER A 137 -8.55 -9.91 -26.20
CA SER A 137 -8.74 -10.63 -27.47
C SER A 137 -9.17 -12.09 -27.28
N ASP A 138 -8.75 -12.73 -26.18
CA ASP A 138 -9.14 -14.09 -25.82
C ASP A 138 -10.53 -14.14 -25.12
N GLY A 139 -11.23 -13.00 -25.00
CA GLY A 139 -12.56 -12.91 -24.37
C GLY A 139 -12.58 -13.02 -22.84
N VAL A 140 -11.41 -13.04 -22.20
CA VAL A 140 -11.27 -13.22 -20.75
C VAL A 140 -11.78 -12.01 -19.97
N LEU A 141 -11.50 -10.80 -20.46
CA LEU A 141 -11.88 -9.54 -19.83
C LEU A 141 -12.16 -8.45 -20.88
N ARG A 142 -12.73 -7.32 -20.45
CA ARG A 142 -12.77 -6.07 -21.22
C ARG A 142 -12.06 -4.97 -20.43
N GLN A 143 -11.14 -4.26 -21.04
CA GLN A 143 -10.41 -3.19 -20.37
C GLN A 143 -11.26 -1.93 -20.31
N MET A 144 -11.41 -1.34 -19.12
CA MET A 144 -12.09 -0.06 -18.97
C MET A 144 -11.11 1.09 -19.23
N THR A 145 -11.52 2.06 -20.05
CA THR A 145 -10.78 3.31 -20.21
C THR A 145 -10.79 4.10 -18.91
N TRP A 146 -9.62 4.55 -18.47
CA TRP A 146 -9.46 5.24 -17.19
C TRP A 146 -8.88 6.65 -17.35
N PRO A 147 -9.56 7.69 -16.84
CA PRO A 147 -9.00 9.04 -16.84
C PRO A 147 -7.82 9.17 -15.85
N PRO A 148 -6.72 9.86 -16.21
CA PRO A 148 -5.65 10.18 -15.27
C PRO A 148 -6.17 10.94 -14.04
N GLN A 149 -5.47 10.78 -12.90
CA GLN A 149 -5.72 11.55 -11.68
C GLN A 149 -7.17 11.54 -11.15
N SER A 150 -7.92 10.45 -11.36
CA SER A 150 -9.32 10.34 -10.91
C SER A 150 -9.50 9.34 -9.76
N PRO A 151 -8.90 9.53 -8.57
CA PRO A 151 -9.02 8.58 -7.46
C PRO A 151 -10.45 8.49 -6.90
N ASP A 152 -11.23 9.56 -7.03
CA ASP A 152 -12.64 9.70 -6.70
C ASP A 152 -13.53 8.73 -7.50
N LEU A 153 -13.15 8.43 -8.74
CA LEU A 153 -13.86 7.46 -9.57
C LEU A 153 -13.58 6.00 -9.19
N ASN A 154 -12.65 5.75 -8.27
CA ASN A 154 -12.18 4.40 -7.94
C ASN A 154 -12.68 3.93 -6.57
N PRO A 155 -13.74 3.10 -6.52
CA PRO A 155 -14.34 2.69 -5.25
C PRO A 155 -13.38 1.90 -4.35
N ILE A 156 -12.34 1.26 -4.90
CA ILE A 156 -11.35 0.53 -4.09
C ILE A 156 -10.57 1.46 -3.14
N LYS A 157 -10.49 2.76 -3.43
CA LYS A 157 -9.89 3.75 -2.53
C LYS A 157 -10.67 3.85 -1.21
N MET A 158 -11.99 3.73 -1.27
CA MET A 158 -12.85 3.71 -0.07
C MET A 158 -12.72 2.39 0.70
N VAL A 159 -12.51 1.28 -0.01
CA VAL A 159 -12.21 -0.03 0.61
C VAL A 159 -10.88 0.02 1.35
N TRP A 160 -9.84 0.62 0.76
CA TRP A 160 -8.56 0.84 1.44
C TRP A 160 -8.68 1.73 2.67
N GLY A 161 -9.48 2.80 2.62
CA GLY A 161 -9.76 3.63 3.78
C GLY A 161 -10.42 2.87 4.94
N GLU A 162 -11.39 2.00 4.62
CA GLU A 162 -12.05 1.15 5.62
C GLU A 162 -11.10 0.10 6.19
N LEU A 163 -10.28 -0.54 5.34
CA LEU A 163 -9.27 -1.49 5.78
C LEU A 163 -8.26 -0.83 6.72
N ASP A 164 -7.74 0.35 6.37
CA ASP A 164 -6.81 1.12 7.18
C ASP A 164 -7.43 1.47 8.54
N ARG A 165 -8.70 1.92 8.56
CA ARG A 165 -9.43 2.23 9.79
C ARG A 165 -9.55 1.02 10.71
N ARG A 166 -9.98 -0.13 10.16
CA ARG A 166 -10.14 -1.39 10.92
C ARG A 166 -8.82 -1.88 11.49
N VAL A 167 -7.76 -1.89 10.68
CA VAL A 167 -6.44 -2.36 11.11
C VAL A 167 -5.84 -1.43 12.17
N LYS A 168 -5.96 -0.12 12.00
CA LYS A 168 -5.49 0.85 13.00
C LYS A 168 -6.21 0.68 14.35
N ALA A 169 -7.53 0.44 14.34
CA ALA A 169 -8.30 0.20 15.56
C ALA A 169 -7.81 -1.03 16.35
N LYS A 170 -7.25 -2.04 15.67
CA LYS A 170 -6.68 -3.25 16.30
C LYS A 170 -5.24 -3.09 16.81
N GLY A 171 -4.55 -1.98 16.49
CA GLY A 171 -3.23 -1.67 17.05
C GLY A 171 -2.11 -2.65 16.67
N PRO A 172 -1.68 -2.71 15.39
CA PRO A 172 -0.62 -3.63 14.96
C PRO A 172 0.70 -3.37 15.70
N THR A 173 1.34 -4.44 16.17
CA THR A 173 2.57 -4.37 16.99
C THR A 173 3.85 -4.69 16.20
N SER A 174 3.73 -5.27 15.01
CA SER A 174 4.84 -5.60 14.12
C SER A 174 4.38 -5.67 12.66
N ALA A 175 5.31 -5.72 11.70
CA ALA A 175 4.96 -5.89 10.29
C ALA A 175 4.35 -7.27 9.97
N LYS A 176 4.63 -8.30 10.80
CA LYS A 176 3.99 -9.62 10.71
C LYS A 176 2.55 -9.54 11.20
N HIS A 177 2.35 -9.00 12.41
CA HIS A 177 1.02 -8.79 12.98
C HIS A 177 0.15 -7.88 12.11
N LEU A 178 0.74 -6.82 11.53
CA LEU A 178 0.06 -5.96 10.55
C LEU A 178 -0.47 -6.76 9.35
N TRP A 179 0.33 -7.68 8.82
CA TRP A 179 -0.09 -8.51 7.69
C TRP A 179 -1.19 -9.51 8.06
N GLU A 180 -1.14 -10.09 9.25
CA GLU A 180 -2.20 -10.97 9.77
C GLU A 180 -3.52 -10.20 9.89
N LEU A 181 -3.50 -9.03 10.55
CA LEU A 181 -4.66 -8.16 10.69
C LEU A 181 -5.22 -7.68 9.35
N LEU A 182 -4.36 -7.40 8.37
CA LEU A 182 -4.78 -6.99 7.03
C LEU A 182 -5.62 -8.09 6.35
N GLN A 183 -5.17 -9.34 6.43
CA GLN A 183 -5.90 -10.46 5.84
C GLN A 183 -7.25 -10.67 6.53
N ASP A 184 -7.28 -10.64 7.87
CA ASP A 184 -8.51 -10.83 8.65
C ASP A 184 -9.52 -9.70 8.40
N CYS A 185 -9.07 -8.45 8.44
CA CYS A 185 -9.92 -7.30 8.21
C CYS A 185 -10.42 -7.24 6.77
N TRP A 186 -9.61 -7.66 5.79
CA TRP A 186 -10.00 -7.68 4.38
C TRP A 186 -11.12 -8.68 4.10
N LYS A 187 -10.96 -9.92 4.56
CA LYS A 187 -11.96 -10.99 4.37
C LYS A 187 -13.29 -10.71 5.07
N THR A 188 -13.28 -9.83 6.08
CA THR A 188 -14.47 -9.48 6.87
C THR A 188 -15.09 -8.14 6.47
N ILE A 189 -14.63 -7.51 5.37
CA ILE A 189 -15.32 -6.35 4.80
C ILE A 189 -16.71 -6.81 4.36
N SER A 190 -17.74 -6.12 4.86
CA SER A 190 -19.14 -6.47 4.61
C SER A 190 -19.48 -6.28 3.13
N GLY A 191 -20.20 -7.25 2.57
CA GLY A 191 -20.69 -7.14 1.20
C GLY A 191 -21.67 -5.98 1.00
N ASP A 192 -22.50 -5.67 1.99
CA ASP A 192 -23.38 -4.50 1.95
C ASP A 192 -22.59 -3.19 1.81
N TYR A 193 -21.44 -3.10 2.49
CA TYR A 193 -20.54 -1.95 2.35
C TYR A 193 -19.99 -1.85 0.92
N LEU A 194 -19.55 -2.97 0.33
CA LEU A 194 -19.04 -3.00 -1.04
C LEU A 194 -20.12 -2.63 -2.07
N LEU A 195 -21.31 -3.21 -1.95
CA LEU A 195 -22.46 -2.88 -2.79
C LEU A 195 -22.87 -1.41 -2.65
N LYS A 196 -22.81 -0.83 -1.45
CA LYS A 196 -23.05 0.60 -1.23
C LYS A 196 -22.05 1.46 -2.00
N LEU A 197 -20.77 1.08 -2.03
CA LEU A 197 -19.76 1.79 -2.81
C LEU A 197 -20.03 1.72 -4.33
N ILE A 198 -20.45 0.55 -4.84
CA ILE A 198 -20.81 0.39 -6.25
C ILE A 198 -22.05 1.23 -6.60
N LYS A 199 -23.11 1.17 -5.78
CA LYS A 199 -24.35 1.94 -5.96
C LYS A 199 -24.13 3.46 -5.87
N ARG A 200 -23.05 3.91 -5.22
CA ARG A 200 -22.64 5.31 -5.14
C ARG A 200 -22.02 5.83 -6.45
N MET A 201 -21.38 4.97 -7.25
CA MET A 201 -20.62 5.39 -8.43
C MET A 201 -21.42 6.21 -9.46
N PRO A 202 -22.68 5.88 -9.81
CA PRO A 202 -23.46 6.71 -10.72
C PRO A 202 -23.66 8.14 -10.22
N ARG A 203 -23.79 8.35 -8.90
CA ARG A 203 -23.91 9.69 -8.31
C ARG A 203 -22.60 10.46 -8.40
N VAL A 204 -21.48 9.77 -8.10
CA VAL A 204 -20.12 10.33 -8.23
C VAL A 204 -19.86 10.76 -9.67
N CYS A 205 -20.11 9.90 -10.67
CA CYS A 205 -19.95 10.27 -12.08
C CYS A 205 -20.80 11.47 -12.48
N LYS A 206 -22.05 11.56 -12.02
CA LYS A 206 -22.91 12.73 -12.26
C LYS A 206 -22.35 14.01 -11.64
N ALA A 207 -21.75 13.92 -10.47
CA ALA A 207 -21.09 15.06 -9.82
C ALA A 207 -19.87 15.53 -10.62
N VAL A 208 -19.02 14.60 -11.09
CA VAL A 208 -17.89 14.90 -11.98
C VAL A 208 -18.34 15.58 -13.27
N ILE A 209 -19.41 15.06 -13.90
CA ILE A 209 -19.98 15.65 -15.13
C ILE A 209 -20.47 17.07 -14.87
N ARG A 210 -21.19 17.29 -13.76
CA ARG A 210 -21.68 18.63 -13.37
C ARG A 210 -20.55 19.61 -13.12
N ALA A 211 -19.47 19.13 -12.50
CA ALA A 211 -18.25 19.88 -12.29
C ALA A 211 -17.39 20.04 -13.55
N LYS A 212 -17.82 19.48 -14.70
CA LYS A 212 -17.06 19.45 -15.97
C LYS A 212 -15.64 18.88 -15.80
N GLY A 213 -15.51 17.85 -14.98
CA GLY A 213 -14.21 17.23 -14.64
C GLY A 213 -13.44 17.94 -13.53
N GLY A 214 -13.97 19.04 -12.98
CA GLY A 214 -13.42 19.73 -11.83
C GLY A 214 -13.69 19.01 -10.50
N TYR A 215 -13.13 19.58 -9.43
CA TYR A 215 -13.39 19.13 -8.06
C TYR A 215 -14.88 19.27 -7.70
N PHE A 216 -15.38 18.34 -6.90
CA PHE A 216 -16.72 18.40 -6.32
C PHE A 216 -16.66 17.94 -4.86
N GLU A 217 -17.49 18.54 -4.01
CA GLU A 217 -17.77 18.00 -2.70
C GLU A 217 -18.99 17.10 -2.78
N GLU A 218 -18.86 15.87 -2.31
CA GLU A 218 -20.02 15.03 -2.12
C GLU A 218 -20.73 15.49 -0.85
N THR A 219 -21.78 16.27 -1.00
CA THR A 219 -22.63 16.65 0.13
C THR A 219 -23.22 15.38 0.76
N ARG A 220 -23.13 15.28 2.09
CA ARG A 220 -23.79 14.24 2.87
C ARG A 220 -25.31 14.43 2.78
N THR A 221 -25.94 13.89 1.74
CA THR A 221 -27.40 13.71 1.65
C THR A 221 -27.75 12.26 1.94
#